data_AF-A0A520HLN3-F1
#
_entry.id   AF-A0A520HLN3-F1
#
_cell.length_a   1.000
_cell.length_b   1.000
_cell.length_c   1.000
_cell.angle_alpha   90.00
_cell.angle_beta   90.00
_cell.angle_gamma   90.00
#
_symmetry.space_group_name_H-M   'P 1'
#
loop_
_entity.id
_entity.type
_entity.pdbx_description
1 polymer ?
#
loop_
_entity_poly.entity_id
_entity_poly.type
_entity_poly.pdbx_seq_one_letter_code
_entity_poly.pdbx_strand_id
1 'polypeptide(L)'
;MKKSLLILAIACGFSHLLFAQSIPAKKEILASMRLANTYFMNKWPDAGKTIITNKERPSSIWTRGVYYEGLMALHATETKKAKKKTYYDYAVQWGEKHKWSLNGGIKTRNADNHCA
;
A
#
# COMPACT_ATOMS: atom_id res chain seq x y z
N MET A 1 -1.02 20.75 -52.19
CA MET A 1 0.41 20.54 -51.89
C MET A 1 0.93 21.49 -50.80
N LYS A 2 0.93 22.83 -50.99
CA LYS A 2 1.46 23.78 -49.99
C LYS A 2 0.75 23.73 -48.62
N LYS A 3 -0.58 23.57 -48.59
CA LYS A 3 -1.35 23.41 -47.34
C LYS A 3 -1.07 22.09 -46.61
N SER A 4 -0.88 21.00 -47.36
CA SER A 4 -0.54 19.68 -46.80
C SER A 4 0.88 19.65 -46.21
N LEU A 5 1.84 20.36 -46.83
CA LEU A 5 3.19 20.54 -46.26
C LEU A 5 3.17 21.36 -44.96
N LEU A 6 2.31 22.39 -44.89
CA LEU A 6 2.17 23.23 -43.70
C LEU A 6 1.59 22.44 -42.51
N ILE A 7 0.59 21.58 -42.76
CA ILE A 7 -0.02 20.73 -41.74
C ILE A 7 0.98 19.68 -41.22
N LEU A 8 1.80 19.11 -42.10
CA LEU A 8 2.83 18.14 -41.71
C LEU A 8 3.94 18.79 -40.86
N ALA A 9 4.35 20.02 -41.18
CA ALA A 9 5.32 20.77 -40.40
C ALA A 9 4.82 21.13 -38.99
N ILE A 10 3.53 21.47 -38.84
CA ILE A 10 2.90 21.73 -37.53
C ILE A 10 2.81 20.44 -36.70
N ALA A 11 2.47 19.30 -37.33
CA ALA A 11 2.41 18.01 -36.67
C ALA A 11 3.79 17.53 -36.16
N CYS A 12 4.87 17.77 -36.91
CA CYS A 12 6.24 17.45 -36.48
C CYS A 12 6.78 18.41 -35.41
N GLY A 13 6.28 19.64 -35.31
CA GLY A 13 6.65 20.58 -34.24
C GLY A 13 6.11 20.21 -32.86
N PHE A 14 4.97 19.49 -32.82
CA PHE A 14 4.34 19.05 -31.56
C PHE A 14 4.94 17.78 -30.94
N SER A 15 5.72 17.02 -31.71
CA SER A 15 6.32 15.75 -31.24
C SER A 15 7.51 15.91 -30.27
N HIS A 16 7.99 17.13 -30.01
CA HIS A 16 9.17 17.37 -29.16
C HIS A 16 8.87 17.76 -27.70
N LEU A 17 7.61 17.75 -27.26
CA LEU A 17 7.21 18.09 -25.89
C LEU A 17 6.97 16.86 -24.99
N LEU A 18 7.58 15.72 -25.31
CA LEU A 18 7.53 14.53 -24.45
C LEU A 18 8.69 14.56 -23.45
N PHE A 19 8.53 15.34 -22.38
CA PHE A 19 9.40 15.20 -21.21
C PHE A 19 8.97 13.98 -20.40
N ALA A 20 9.92 13.14 -20.02
CA ALA A 20 9.67 12.06 -19.06
C ALA A 20 9.16 12.65 -17.73
N GLN A 21 8.22 11.99 -17.07
CA GLN A 21 7.80 12.40 -15.73
C GLN A 21 9.00 12.38 -14.78
N SER A 22 9.21 13.47 -14.05
CA SER A 22 10.20 13.51 -12.98
C SER A 22 9.77 12.62 -11.82
N ILE A 23 10.74 11.98 -11.18
CA ILE A 23 10.47 11.24 -9.93
C ILE A 23 10.08 12.26 -8.86
N PRO A 24 8.94 12.09 -8.17
CA PRO A 24 8.52 13.00 -7.10
C PRO A 24 9.55 13.08 -5.97
N ALA A 25 9.53 14.19 -5.22
CA ALA A 25 10.44 14.34 -4.10
C ALA A 25 10.15 13.29 -3.01
N LYS A 26 11.18 12.82 -2.28
CA LYS A 26 11.01 11.83 -1.19
C LYS A 26 9.91 12.22 -0.18
N LYS A 27 9.78 13.52 0.10
CA LYS A 27 8.74 14.07 1.00
C LYS A 27 7.33 13.85 0.45
N GLU A 28 7.14 13.98 -0.86
CA GLU A 28 5.85 13.79 -1.54
C GLU A 28 5.47 12.31 -1.56
N ILE A 29 6.43 11.44 -1.89
CA ILE A 29 6.24 9.98 -1.84
C ILE A 29 5.82 9.56 -0.43
N LEU A 30 6.55 10.01 0.60
CA LEU A 30 6.22 9.69 1.99
C LEU A 30 4.87 10.27 2.43
N ALA A 31 4.47 11.43 1.91
CA ALA A 31 3.14 11.99 2.15
C ALA A 31 2.03 11.08 1.58
N SER A 32 2.20 10.59 0.35
CA SER A 32 1.26 9.64 -0.29
C SER A 32 1.19 8.31 0.47
N MET A 33 2.32 7.74 0.89
CA MET A 33 2.35 6.51 1.71
C MET A 33 1.60 6.70 3.04
N ARG A 34 1.83 7.84 3.72
CA ARG A 34 1.11 8.18 4.95
C ARG A 34 -0.39 8.33 4.71
N LEU A 35 -0.79 8.98 3.62
CA LEU A 35 -2.21 9.18 3.29
C LEU A 35 -2.90 7.83 3.07
N ALA A 36 -2.31 6.96 2.26
CA ALA A 36 -2.85 5.63 1.99
C ALA A 36 -2.96 4.79 3.26
N ASN A 37 -1.90 4.78 4.10
CA ASN A 37 -1.92 4.03 5.35
C ASN A 37 -2.93 4.60 6.36
N THR A 38 -3.02 5.92 6.49
CA THR A 38 -4.02 6.57 7.35
C THR A 38 -5.43 6.23 6.92
N TYR A 39 -5.73 6.23 5.61
CA TYR A 39 -7.04 5.80 5.12
C TYR A 39 -7.37 4.36 5.57
N PHE A 40 -6.42 3.44 5.40
CA PHE A 40 -6.61 2.03 5.78
C PHE A 40 -6.85 1.88 7.28
N MET A 41 -5.97 2.40 8.12
CA MET A 41 -6.09 2.28 9.59
C MET A 41 -7.37 2.94 10.11
N ASN A 42 -7.80 4.06 9.51
CA ASN A 42 -9.07 4.70 9.88
C ASN A 42 -10.29 3.87 9.48
N LYS A 43 -10.22 3.19 8.33
CA LYS A 43 -11.31 2.34 7.85
C LYS A 43 -11.42 1.03 8.64
N TRP A 44 -10.29 0.52 9.13
CA TRP A 44 -10.21 -0.70 9.93
C TRP A 44 -9.44 -0.46 11.23
N PRO A 45 -10.02 0.28 12.20
CA PRO A 45 -9.32 0.61 13.45
C PRO A 45 -9.06 -0.62 14.34
N ASP A 46 -9.83 -1.68 14.14
CA ASP A 46 -9.58 -3.00 14.71
C ASP A 46 -8.75 -3.84 13.72
N ALA A 47 -7.48 -4.06 14.05
CA ALA A 47 -6.52 -4.81 13.23
C ALA A 47 -6.91 -6.27 12.95
N GLY A 48 -7.68 -6.89 13.83
CA GLY A 48 -8.12 -8.28 13.70
C GLY A 48 -9.54 -8.43 13.16
N LYS A 49 -10.22 -7.34 12.80
CA LYS A 49 -11.57 -7.42 12.24
C LYS A 49 -11.56 -8.01 10.83
N THR A 50 -12.55 -8.86 10.54
CA THR A 50 -12.75 -9.40 9.20
C THR A 50 -13.23 -8.31 8.25
N ILE A 51 -12.93 -8.48 6.96
CA ILE A 51 -13.45 -7.62 5.91
C ILE A 51 -14.46 -8.38 5.08
N ILE A 52 -15.64 -7.79 4.92
CA ILE A 52 -16.67 -8.29 4.02
C ILE A 52 -16.61 -7.49 2.73
N THR A 53 -16.36 -8.21 1.63
CA THR A 53 -16.49 -7.69 0.26
C THR A 53 -17.59 -8.49 -0.44
N ASN A 54 -17.24 -9.39 -1.36
CA ASN A 54 -18.14 -10.39 -1.92
C ASN A 54 -18.24 -11.67 -1.07
N LYS A 55 -17.23 -11.93 -0.23
CA LYS A 55 -17.25 -12.89 0.88
C LYS A 55 -16.59 -12.26 2.09
N GLU A 56 -16.77 -12.85 3.27
CA GLU A 56 -15.94 -12.55 4.44
C GLU A 56 -14.48 -12.95 4.18
N ARG A 57 -13.55 -12.14 4.69
CA ARG A 57 -12.10 -12.39 4.69
C ARG A 57 -11.57 -12.22 6.10
N PRO A 58 -10.98 -13.26 6.70
CA PRO A 58 -10.23 -13.12 7.93
C PRO A 58 -9.09 -12.11 7.78
N SER A 59 -8.74 -11.46 8.89
CA SER A 59 -7.60 -10.55 9.00
C SER A 59 -6.25 -11.27 9.00
N SER A 60 -6.21 -12.60 9.11
CA SER A 60 -5.01 -13.46 9.14
C SER A 60 -4.76 -14.20 7.81
N ILE A 61 -5.09 -13.58 6.67
CA ILE A 61 -4.75 -14.11 5.34
C ILE A 61 -3.54 -13.38 4.74
N TRP A 62 -2.88 -13.99 3.75
CA TRP A 62 -1.65 -13.46 3.14
C TRP A 62 -1.74 -11.99 2.70
N THR A 63 -2.87 -11.56 2.11
CA THR A 63 -3.04 -10.16 1.67
C THR A 63 -2.96 -9.16 2.83
N ARG A 64 -3.36 -9.58 4.04
CA ARG A 64 -3.23 -8.77 5.25
C ARG A 64 -1.79 -8.79 5.76
N GLY A 65 -1.10 -9.93 5.66
CA GLY A 65 0.33 -10.03 5.96
C GLY A 65 1.16 -9.05 5.15
N VAL A 66 0.95 -9.00 3.82
CA VAL A 66 1.63 -8.05 2.92
C VAL A 66 1.36 -6.60 3.31
N TYR A 67 0.15 -6.28 3.79
CA TYR A 67 -0.13 -4.95 4.33
C TYR A 67 0.74 -4.65 5.56
N TYR A 68 0.88 -5.58 6.51
CA TYR A 68 1.71 -5.38 7.70
C TYR A 68 3.20 -5.33 7.39
N GLU A 69 3.69 -6.08 6.40
CA GLU A 69 5.05 -5.93 5.87
C GLU A 69 5.30 -4.50 5.37
N GLY A 70 4.38 -3.98 4.55
CA GLY A 70 4.42 -2.59 4.08
C GLY A 70 4.30 -1.56 5.21
N LEU A 71 3.47 -1.83 6.22
CA LEU A 71 3.34 -0.98 7.41
C LEU A 71 4.63 -0.92 8.21
N MET A 72 5.34 -2.05 8.37
CA MET A 72 6.62 -2.10 9.08
C MET A 72 7.76 -1.44 8.28
N ALA A 73 7.75 -1.54 6.95
CA ALA A 73 8.63 -0.76 6.10
C ALA A 73 8.37 0.75 6.22
N LEU A 74 7.09 1.16 6.27
CA LEU A 74 6.71 2.56 6.51
C LEU A 74 7.10 3.01 7.93
N HIS A 75 6.96 2.15 8.94
CA HIS A 75 7.42 2.42 10.31
C HIS A 75 8.94 2.70 10.34
N ALA A 76 9.74 1.88 9.66
CA ALA A 76 11.19 2.04 9.61
C ALA A 76 11.58 3.41 9.02
N THR A 77 10.93 3.80 7.91
CA THR A 77 11.20 5.06 7.19
C THR A 77 10.56 6.30 7.82
N GLU A 78 9.55 6.14 8.67
CA GLU A 78 8.82 7.23 9.31
C GLU A 78 9.70 7.99 10.32
N THR A 79 9.69 9.32 10.22
CA THR A 79 10.49 10.24 11.04
C THR A 79 9.71 10.79 12.24
N LYS A 80 8.37 10.80 12.17
CA LYS A 80 7.50 11.28 13.25
C LYS A 80 7.31 10.17 14.29
N LYS A 81 7.89 10.34 15.48
CA LYS A 81 7.82 9.36 16.59
C LYS A 81 6.40 8.88 16.90
N ALA A 82 5.43 9.80 16.95
CA ALA A 82 4.04 9.44 17.20
C ALA A 82 3.48 8.48 16.14
N LYS A 83 3.74 8.74 14.85
CA LYS A 83 3.32 7.85 13.76
C LYS A 83 4.03 6.50 13.80
N LYS A 84 5.34 6.48 14.07
CA LYS A 84 6.08 5.22 14.27
C LYS A 84 5.40 4.36 15.33
N LYS A 85 5.08 4.95 16.49
CA LYS A 85 4.39 4.25 17.58
C LYS A 85 3.03 3.71 17.13
N THR A 86 2.20 4.55 16.51
CA THR A 86 0.88 4.13 15.99
C THR A 86 0.97 2.95 15.02
N TYR A 87 1.96 2.96 14.11
CA TYR A 87 2.15 1.87 13.15
C TYR A 87 2.58 0.57 13.83
N TYR A 88 3.50 0.68 14.79
CA TYR A 88 3.94 -0.46 15.60
C TYR A 88 2.81 -1.05 16.43
N ASP A 89 2.08 -0.21 17.19
CA ASP A 89 0.98 -0.64 18.05
C ASP A 89 -0.11 -1.37 17.24
N TYR A 90 -0.41 -0.90 16.03
CA TYR A 90 -1.41 -1.53 15.15
C TYR A 90 -0.95 -2.91 14.64
N ALA A 91 0.34 -3.06 14.32
CA ALA A 91 0.90 -4.37 13.96
C ALA A 91 0.95 -5.34 15.15
N VAL A 92 1.28 -4.86 16.35
CA VAL A 92 1.23 -5.67 17.58
C VAL A 92 -0.20 -6.11 17.89
N GLN A 93 -1.17 -5.22 17.78
CA GLN A 93 -2.58 -5.56 17.98
C GLN A 93 -3.03 -6.69 17.03
N TRP A 94 -2.57 -6.66 15.78
CA TRP A 94 -2.85 -7.73 14.82
C TRP A 94 -2.28 -9.07 15.28
N GLY A 95 -1.00 -9.11 15.64
CA GLY A 95 -0.34 -10.31 16.17
C GLY A 95 -1.04 -10.85 17.42
N GLU A 96 -1.36 -10.00 18.38
CA GLU A 96 -2.08 -10.37 19.61
C GLU A 96 -3.47 -10.95 19.33
N LYS A 97 -4.25 -10.33 18.43
CA LYS A 97 -5.58 -10.83 18.04
C LYS A 97 -5.54 -12.19 17.33
N HIS A 98 -4.40 -12.53 16.72
CA HIS A 98 -4.17 -13.84 16.11
C HIS A 98 -3.33 -14.77 16.97
N LYS A 99 -3.01 -14.37 18.21
CA LYS A 99 -2.14 -15.13 19.13
C LYS A 99 -0.81 -15.52 18.50
N TRP A 100 -0.29 -14.68 17.60
CA TRP A 100 0.94 -14.92 16.86
C TRP A 100 0.94 -16.28 16.12
N SER A 101 -0.23 -16.75 15.68
CA SER A 101 -0.41 -18.05 15.05
C SER A 101 -0.92 -17.92 13.62
N LEU A 102 -0.49 -18.85 12.78
CA LEU A 102 -1.01 -19.02 11.43
C LEU A 102 -2.53 -19.29 11.45
N ASN A 103 -3.22 -18.81 10.42
CA ASN A 103 -4.60 -19.18 10.18
C ASN A 103 -4.70 -20.71 9.94
N GLY A 104 -5.60 -21.41 10.62
CA GLY A 104 -5.66 -22.87 10.58
C GLY A 104 -4.47 -23.59 11.25
N GLY A 105 -3.62 -22.87 11.98
CA GLY A 105 -2.52 -23.40 12.79
C GLY A 105 -1.31 -23.90 11.99
N ILE A 106 -0.28 -24.38 12.71
CA ILE A 106 1.02 -24.77 12.14
C ILE A 106 0.98 -25.90 11.10
N LYS A 107 -0.13 -26.66 11.06
CA LYS A 107 -0.32 -27.76 10.10
C LYS A 107 -0.94 -27.29 8.80
N THR A 108 -1.27 -26.00 8.65
CA THR A 108 -1.88 -25.47 7.43
C THR A 108 -0.99 -25.72 6.20
N ARG A 109 -1.63 -26.04 5.08
CA ARG A 109 -1.00 -26.20 3.75
C ARG A 109 -1.55 -25.20 2.74
N ASN A 110 -2.55 -24.41 3.14
CA ASN A 110 -3.11 -23.37 2.29
C ASN A 110 -2.19 -22.15 2.32
N ALA A 111 -1.69 -21.72 1.16
CA ALA A 111 -0.82 -20.55 1.05
C ALA A 111 -1.47 -19.28 1.64
N ASP A 112 -2.79 -19.16 1.56
CA ASP A 112 -3.51 -18.01 2.12
C ASP A 112 -3.33 -17.87 3.63
N ASN A 113 -3.04 -18.97 4.31
CA ASN A 113 -2.96 -19.03 5.76
C ASN A 113 -1.56 -18.79 6.33
N HIS A 114 -0.55 -18.66 5.46
CA HIS A 114 0.86 -18.48 5.86
C HIS A 114 1.13 -17.01 6.19
N CYS A 115 0.47 -16.55 7.24
CA CYS A 115 0.42 -15.15 7.66
C CYS A 115 0.17 -15.09 9.18
N ALA A 116 1.16 -14.65 9.96
CA ALA A 116 1.11 -14.47 11.42
C ALA A 116 2.16 -13.50 11.93
#